data_AF-A0A4R7LHN4-F1
#
_entry.id   AF-A0A4R7LHN4-F1
#
_cell.length_a   1.000
_cell.length_b   1.000
_cell.length_c   1.000
_cell.angle_alpha   90.00
_cell.angle_beta   90.00
_cell.angle_gamma   90.00
#
_symmetry.space_group_name_H-M   'P 1'
#
loop_
_entity.id
_entity.type
_entity.pdbx_description
1 polymer ?
#
loop_
_entity_poly.entity_id
_entity_poly.type
_entity_poly.pdbx_seq_one_letter_code
_entity_poly.pdbx_strand_id
1 'polypeptide(L)'
;MTLRPLHYAGLALITLIGILAVAQYQRATLELTETEIIETYAARYLDTHPKAKRTDCRARPAPVKTTRMVVICGPEPFDAARHYEYHVGPLGGLIAQNGPADWATKSPVAPRDAA
;
A
#
# COMPACT_ATOMS: atom_id res chain seq x y z
N MET A 1 -35.60 -35.63 11.09
CA MET A 1 -34.18 -35.59 11.52
C MET A 1 -33.28 -35.43 10.29
N THR A 2 -33.13 -34.21 9.74
CA THR A 2 -32.29 -33.98 8.53
C THR A 2 -31.55 -32.64 8.53
N LEU A 3 -31.72 -31.78 9.55
CA LEU A 3 -31.01 -30.50 9.61
C LEU A 3 -29.50 -30.63 9.87
N ARG A 4 -29.08 -31.61 10.69
CA ARG A 4 -27.66 -31.81 11.05
C ARG A 4 -26.72 -32.01 9.84
N PRO A 5 -26.99 -32.91 8.88
CA PRO A 5 -26.11 -33.07 7.71
C PRO A 5 -26.09 -31.83 6.80
N LEU A 6 -27.19 -31.07 6.71
CA LEU A 6 -27.25 -29.82 5.95
C LEU A 6 -26.33 -28.75 6.56
N HIS A 7 -26.28 -28.65 7.89
CA HIS A 7 -25.37 -27.74 8.59
C HIS A 7 -23.90 -28.12 8.39
N TYR A 8 -23.56 -29.40 8.45
CA TYR A 8 -22.18 -29.85 8.17
C TYR A 8 -21.78 -29.61 6.72
N ALA A 9 -22.67 -29.84 5.76
CA ALA A 9 -22.43 -29.52 4.36
C ALA A 9 -22.22 -28.01 4.15
N GLY A 10 -23.05 -27.17 4.78
CA GLY A 10 -22.89 -25.71 4.74
C GLY A 10 -21.58 -25.25 5.38
N LEU A 11 -21.20 -25.80 6.53
CA LEU A 11 -19.96 -25.45 7.21
C LEU A 11 -18.73 -25.91 6.41
N ALA A 12 -18.78 -27.10 5.81
CA ALA A 12 -17.74 -27.59 4.91
C ALA A 12 -17.58 -26.66 3.69
N LEU A 13 -18.69 -26.21 3.10
CA LEU A 13 -18.66 -25.28 1.98
C LEU A 13 -18.05 -23.93 2.37
N ILE A 14 -18.46 -23.34 3.50
CA ILE A 14 -17.90 -22.07 4.00
C ILE A 14 -16.40 -22.21 4.27
N THR A 15 -15.97 -23.34 4.85
CA THR A 15 -14.56 -23.61 5.12
C THR A 15 -13.77 -23.69 3.81
N LEU A 16 -14.30 -24.38 2.81
CA LEU A 16 -13.68 -24.50 1.50
C LEU A 16 -13.55 -23.14 0.79
N ILE A 17 -14.61 -22.32 0.83
CA ILE A 17 -14.59 -20.95 0.30
C ILE A 17 -13.54 -20.11 1.03
N GLY A 18 -13.45 -20.21 2.36
CA GLY A 18 -12.44 -19.51 3.14
C GLY A 18 -11.01 -19.88 2.75
N ILE A 19 -10.73 -21.17 2.58
CA ILE A 19 -9.41 -21.66 2.13
C ILE A 19 -9.07 -21.11 0.74
N LEU A 20 -10.01 -21.17 -0.20
CA LEU A 20 -9.82 -20.66 -1.56
C LEU A 20 -9.57 -19.14 -1.56
N ALA A 21 -10.32 -18.39 -0.74
CA ALA A 21 -10.13 -16.95 -0.61
C ALA A 21 -8.73 -16.59 -0.07
N VAL A 22 -8.26 -17.30 0.96
CA VAL A 22 -6.90 -17.10 1.51
C VAL A 22 -5.83 -17.45 0.48
N ALA A 23 -5.98 -18.57 -0.23
CA ALA A 23 -5.02 -18.98 -1.26
C ALA A 23 -4.94 -17.97 -2.41
N GLN A 24 -6.10 -17.46 -2.86
CA GLN A 24 -6.15 -16.43 -3.89
C GLN A 24 -5.50 -15.12 -3.42
N TYR A 25 -5.77 -14.71 -2.19
CA TYR A 25 -5.15 -13.53 -1.58
C TYR A 25 -3.62 -13.67 -1.54
N GLN A 26 -3.10 -14.82 -1.10
CA GLN A 26 -1.67 -15.07 -1.05
C GLN A 26 -1.02 -15.03 -2.44
N ARG A 27 -1.65 -15.62 -3.46
CA ARG A 27 -1.16 -15.55 -4.85
C ARG A 27 -1.08 -14.12 -5.35
N ALA A 28 -2.15 -13.35 -5.18
CA ALA A 28 -2.19 -11.94 -5.60
C ALA A 28 -1.11 -11.10 -4.90
N THR A 29 -0.82 -11.36 -3.61
CA THR A 29 0.27 -10.66 -2.91
C THR A 29 1.68 -11.01 -3.42
N LEU A 30 1.87 -12.21 -3.97
CA LEU A 30 3.15 -12.71 -4.48
C LEU A 30 3.41 -12.26 -5.93
N GLU A 31 2.37 -12.20 -6.77
CA GLU A 31 2.49 -11.74 -8.16
C GLU A 31 2.74 -10.24 -8.27
N LEU A 32 2.24 -9.45 -7.30
CA LEU A 32 2.42 -8.02 -7.30
C LEU A 32 3.88 -7.63 -6.99
N THR A 33 4.55 -7.08 -8.01
CA THR A 33 5.94 -6.64 -7.88
C THR A 33 6.03 -5.30 -7.17
N GLU A 34 7.11 -5.09 -6.41
CA GLU A 34 7.35 -3.80 -5.76
C GLU A 34 7.50 -2.68 -6.79
N THR A 35 8.15 -2.97 -7.92
CA THR A 35 8.31 -2.05 -9.03
C THR A 35 6.95 -1.54 -9.54
N GLU A 36 5.99 -2.42 -9.81
CA GLU A 36 4.67 -2.03 -10.32
C GLU A 36 3.93 -1.10 -9.36
N ILE A 37 4.03 -1.36 -8.05
CA ILE A 37 3.48 -0.47 -7.02
C ILE A 37 4.13 0.90 -7.12
N ILE A 38 5.47 0.96 -7.12
CA ILE A 38 6.22 2.22 -7.17
C ILE A 38 5.84 3.03 -8.40
N GLU A 39 5.77 2.38 -9.56
CA GLU A 39 5.41 3.02 -10.82
C GLU A 39 4.00 3.58 -10.82
N THR A 40 3.05 2.84 -10.26
CA THR A 40 1.66 3.28 -10.15
C THR A 40 1.55 4.58 -9.35
N TYR A 41 2.21 4.64 -8.20
CA TYR A 41 2.15 5.83 -7.33
C TYR A 41 3.05 6.97 -7.81
N ALA A 42 4.17 6.67 -8.46
CA ALA A 42 5.00 7.67 -9.12
C ALA A 42 4.24 8.34 -10.26
N ALA A 43 3.57 7.57 -11.13
CA ALA A 43 2.73 8.10 -12.20
C ALA A 43 1.61 9.01 -11.64
N ARG A 44 0.96 8.58 -10.55
CA ARG A 44 -0.07 9.39 -9.86
C ARG A 44 0.48 10.72 -9.34
N TYR A 45 1.68 10.73 -8.80
CA TYR A 45 2.32 11.98 -8.34
C TYR A 45 2.65 12.90 -9.52
N LEU A 46 3.22 12.35 -10.60
CA LEU A 46 3.61 13.11 -11.79
C LEU A 46 2.42 13.73 -12.52
N ASP A 47 1.25 13.09 -12.49
CA ASP A 47 -0.01 13.61 -13.07
C ASP A 47 -0.40 14.98 -12.46
N THR A 48 -0.13 15.15 -11.16
CA THR A 48 -0.43 16.40 -10.43
C THR A 48 0.77 17.33 -10.31
N HIS A 49 1.99 16.84 -10.60
CA HIS A 49 3.25 17.56 -10.46
C HIS A 49 4.08 17.48 -11.75
N PRO A 50 3.68 18.17 -12.83
CA PRO A 50 4.28 18.00 -14.17
C PRO A 50 5.76 18.43 -14.27
N LYS A 51 6.27 19.19 -13.27
CA LYS A 51 7.68 19.58 -13.17
C LYS A 51 8.53 18.61 -12.36
N ALA A 52 7.91 17.65 -11.66
CA ALA A 52 8.62 16.65 -10.89
C ALA A 52 9.19 15.57 -11.81
N LYS A 53 10.19 14.85 -11.31
CA LYS A 53 10.82 13.73 -12.01
C LYS A 53 10.45 12.43 -11.32
N ARG A 54 10.44 11.33 -12.07
CA ARG A 54 10.27 9.98 -11.51
C ARG A 54 11.31 9.66 -10.43
N THR A 55 12.52 10.21 -10.56
CA THR A 55 13.61 10.08 -9.58
C THR A 55 13.32 10.76 -8.24
N ASP A 56 12.30 11.61 -8.16
CA ASP A 56 11.84 12.23 -6.91
C ASP A 56 10.97 11.25 -6.09
N CYS A 57 10.63 10.09 -6.66
CA CYS A 57 9.88 9.03 -6.00
C CYS A 57 10.80 7.88 -5.58
N ARG A 58 10.65 7.41 -4.34
CA ARG A 58 11.36 6.27 -3.76
C ARG A 58 10.44 5.46 -2.86
N ALA A 59 10.71 4.18 -2.71
CA ALA A 59 9.93 3.29 -1.86
C ALA A 59 10.68 2.93 -0.60
N ARG A 60 9.96 2.79 0.51
CA ARG A 60 10.49 2.20 1.73
C ARG A 60 9.56 1.11 2.25
N PRO A 61 10.09 -0.03 2.72
CA PRO A 61 9.27 -1.01 3.42
C PRO A 61 8.71 -0.37 4.70
N ALA A 62 7.45 -0.64 4.99
CA ALA A 62 6.81 -0.18 6.21
C ALA A 62 6.88 -1.27 7.29
N PRO A 63 7.15 -0.93 8.56
CA PRO A 63 7.22 -1.92 9.64
C PRO A 63 5.85 -2.44 10.10
N VAL A 64 4.75 -1.80 9.67
CA VAL A 64 3.38 -2.09 10.11
C VAL A 64 2.73 -3.15 9.22
N LYS A 65 2.14 -4.22 9.80
CA LYS A 65 1.56 -5.34 9.03
C LYS A 65 0.49 -4.95 8.00
N THR A 66 -0.21 -3.84 8.23
CA THR A 66 -1.22 -3.34 7.30
C THR A 66 -0.61 -2.63 6.09
N THR A 67 0.57 -2.04 6.23
CA THR A 67 1.25 -1.28 5.17
C THR A 67 2.46 -2.07 4.70
N ARG A 68 2.47 -2.52 3.45
CA ARG A 68 3.61 -3.23 2.85
C ARG A 68 4.77 -2.28 2.60
N MET A 69 4.49 -1.12 2.04
CA MET A 69 5.50 -0.10 1.70
C MET A 69 4.89 1.29 1.69
N VAL A 70 5.76 2.30 1.78
CA VAL A 70 5.41 3.70 1.57
C VAL A 70 6.15 4.18 0.33
N VAL A 71 5.40 4.65 -0.66
CA VAL A 71 5.98 5.35 -1.82
C VAL A 71 6.04 6.83 -1.46
N ILE A 72 7.25 7.36 -1.40
CA ILE A 72 7.58 8.71 -0.98
C ILE A 72 7.98 9.48 -2.22
N CYS A 73 7.20 10.51 -2.58
CA CYS A 73 7.46 11.36 -3.73
C CYS A 73 7.65 12.81 -3.27
N GLY A 74 8.77 13.41 -3.66
CA GLY A 74 9.07 14.78 -3.32
C GLY A 74 10.58 15.08 -3.43
N PRO A 75 10.96 16.35 -3.50
CA PRO A 75 12.35 16.73 -3.63
C PRO A 75 13.18 16.34 -2.40
N GLU A 76 14.48 16.11 -2.62
CA GLU A 76 15.49 16.06 -1.56
C GLU A 76 16.34 17.35 -1.63
N PRO A 77 16.57 18.06 -0.51
CA PRO A 77 16.11 17.77 0.87
C PRO A 77 14.59 17.99 1.06
N PHE A 78 14.04 17.44 2.16
CA PHE A 78 12.59 17.43 2.44
C PHE A 78 11.96 18.82 2.33
N ASP A 79 10.91 18.90 1.50
CA ASP A 79 10.06 20.07 1.34
C ASP A 79 8.61 19.68 1.62
N ALA A 80 8.06 20.13 2.76
CA ALA A 80 6.70 19.84 3.18
C ALA A 80 5.65 20.18 2.11
N ALA A 81 5.86 21.23 1.30
CA ALA A 81 4.90 21.64 0.28
C ALA A 81 4.85 20.71 -0.94
N ARG A 82 5.89 19.89 -1.12
CA ARG A 82 6.07 19.01 -2.29
C ARG A 82 6.34 17.55 -1.91
N HIS A 83 6.22 17.22 -0.64
CA HIS A 83 6.41 15.86 -0.14
C HIS A 83 5.07 15.17 0.03
N TYR A 84 4.96 13.98 -0.56
CA TYR A 84 3.80 13.11 -0.51
C TYR A 84 4.22 11.69 -0.14
N GLU A 85 3.42 11.05 0.70
CA GLU A 85 3.62 9.67 1.11
C GLU A 85 2.35 8.87 0.83
N TYR A 86 2.49 7.84 0.00
CA TYR A 86 1.45 6.88 -0.31
C TYR A 86 1.71 5.61 0.49
N HIS A 87 0.90 5.36 1.52
CA HIS A 87 0.97 4.16 2.33
C HIS A 87 0.22 3.05 1.61
N VAL A 88 0.94 2.03 1.17
CA VAL A 88 0.43 0.98 0.28
C VAL A 88 0.28 -0.33 1.04
N GLY A 89 -0.87 -0.97 0.89
CA GLY A 89 -1.16 -2.27 1.49
C GLY A 89 -0.54 -3.46 0.76
N PRO A 90 -0.76 -4.70 1.27
CA PRO A 90 -0.15 -5.92 0.73
C PRO A 90 -0.49 -6.21 -0.75
N LEU A 91 -1.68 -5.77 -1.17
CA LEU A 91 -2.20 -5.92 -2.54
C LEU A 91 -2.03 -4.66 -3.40
N GLY A 92 -1.15 -3.71 -3.02
CA GLY A 92 -0.89 -2.51 -3.83
C GLY A 92 -1.92 -1.38 -3.69
N GLY A 93 -3.00 -1.60 -2.93
CA GLY A 93 -4.03 -0.58 -2.67
C GLY A 93 -3.56 0.52 -1.72
N LEU A 94 -4.05 1.74 -1.93
CA LEU A 94 -3.76 2.89 -1.08
C LEU A 94 -4.52 2.75 0.25
N ILE A 95 -3.79 2.81 1.36
CA ILE A 95 -4.35 2.81 2.72
C ILE A 95 -4.51 4.23 3.22
N ALA A 96 -3.46 5.03 3.05
CA ALA A 96 -3.45 6.43 3.45
C ALA A 96 -2.53 7.23 2.52
N GLN A 97 -2.90 8.48 2.30
CA GLN A 97 -2.05 9.48 1.66
C GLN A 97 -1.75 10.55 2.70
N ASN A 98 -0.48 10.92 2.82
CA ASN A 98 -0.07 12.11 3.54
C ASN A 98 0.52 13.10 2.53
N GLY A 99 0.15 14.37 2.66
CA GLY A 99 0.66 15.44 1.81
C GLY A 99 0.83 16.75 2.59
N PRO A 100 0.97 17.89 1.90
CA PRO A 100 1.31 19.18 2.50
C PRO A 100 0.44 19.60 3.70
N ALA A 101 -0.85 19.28 3.67
CA ALA A 101 -1.79 19.61 4.74
C ALA A 101 -1.59 18.76 6.01
N ASP A 102 -0.96 17.60 5.90
CA ASP A 102 -0.82 16.64 7.00
C ASP A 102 0.41 16.92 7.88
N TRP A 103 1.44 17.57 7.36
CA TRP A 103 2.74 17.73 8.03
C TRP A 103 2.70 18.62 9.28
N ALA A 104 1.61 19.35 9.49
CA ALA A 104 1.38 20.05 10.75
C ALA A 104 1.12 19.10 11.93
N THR A 105 0.68 17.86 11.65
CA THR A 105 0.25 16.89 12.67
C THR A 105 0.89 15.50 12.52
N LYS A 106 1.49 15.21 11.37
CA LYS A 106 2.14 13.94 11.06
C LYS A 106 3.64 14.12 10.83
N SER A 107 4.42 13.15 11.29
CA SER A 107 5.84 13.06 10.96
C SER A 107 6.03 12.24 9.67
N PRO A 108 6.85 12.71 8.71
CA PRO A 108 7.16 11.95 7.51
C PRO A 108 7.98 10.69 7.84
N VAL A 109 7.81 9.65 7.02
CA VAL A 109 8.48 8.33 7.13
C VAL A 109 9.96 8.41 6.76
N ALA A 110 10.34 9.36 5.90
CA ALA A 110 11.75 9.71 5.66
C ALA A 110 12.10 11.00 6.40
N PRO A 111 13.32 11.15 6.94
CA PRO A 111 13.65 12.34 7.70
C PRO A 111 13.81 13.57 6.77
N ARG A 112 13.48 14.73 7.34
CA ARG A 112 14.32 15.92 7.19
C ARG A 112 15.73 15.51 7.61
N ASP A 113 16.63 15.42 6.63
CA ASP A 113 18.09 15.28 6.77
C ASP A 113 18.65 13.85 6.98
N ALA A 114 19.84 13.68 6.44
CA ALA A 114 20.59 12.44 6.25
C ALA A 114 21.10 11.79 7.55
N ALA A 115 21.53 10.53 7.39
CA ALA A 115 22.35 9.70 8.29
C ALA A 115 21.64 9.05 9.48
#